data_AF-A0A7Y2MTH4-F1
#
_entry.id   AF-A0A7Y2MTH4-F1
#
_cell.length_a   1.000
_cell.length_b   1.000
_cell.length_c   1.000
_cell.angle_alpha   90.00
_cell.angle_beta   90.00
_cell.angle_gamma   90.00
#
_symmetry.space_group_name_H-M   'P 1'
#
loop_
_entity.id
_entity.type
_entity.pdbx_description
1 polymer ?
#
loop_
_entity_poly.entity_id
_entity_poly.type
_entity_poly.pdbx_seq_one_letter_code
_entity_poly.pdbx_strand_id
1 'polypeptide(L)'
;DEGRVYSIICPQQGTSSPLLGSMNVEVTVTGNRGWADETSKELAADMSVVGKIWFSPSAHDRKFVKLFKEHFNKHNLPFPSDKDHAIVIKTYNPEIPGEPIFPLTKGSSTDFPIPDFARHDHIAWSLGHLGVRIGSIDPTGNDKVDEFNQLVLDIFNIASGNMLKDGNVLTWNVWFTAPELVDKDEWQNHANKWRDSIDVDNCSPDGPGTIARHYDGTPFKPLEELLMEELPRILAYIEKHGI
;
A
#
# COMPACT_ATOMS: atom_id res chain seq x y z
N ASP A 1 -28.65 11.19 14.85
CA ASP A 1 -27.67 10.35 14.14
C ASP A 1 -26.54 11.21 13.61
N GLU A 2 -25.41 11.22 14.34
CA GLU A 2 -24.18 11.91 13.95
C GLU A 2 -23.05 10.88 13.84
N GLY A 3 -23.25 9.83 13.04
CA GLY A 3 -22.22 8.81 12.82
C GLY A 3 -20.92 9.48 12.40
N ARG A 4 -19.80 9.15 13.04
CA ARG A 4 -18.47 9.70 12.73
C ARG A 4 -17.54 8.59 12.29
N VAL A 5 -16.63 8.90 11.38
CA VAL A 5 -15.56 7.99 11.00
C VAL A 5 -14.42 8.13 12.02
N TYR A 6 -14.23 7.12 12.88
CA TYR A 6 -13.22 7.14 13.94
C TYR A 6 -11.85 6.63 13.51
N SER A 7 -11.81 5.68 12.58
CA SER A 7 -10.57 5.16 12.02
C SER A 7 -10.85 4.59 10.64
N ILE A 8 -9.90 4.75 9.73
CA ILE A 8 -9.85 4.00 8.49
C ILE A 8 -8.52 3.27 8.50
N ILE A 9 -8.57 1.96 8.30
CA ILE A 9 -7.38 1.10 8.26
C ILE A 9 -7.41 0.41 6.91
N CYS A 10 -6.36 0.62 6.12
CA CYS A 10 -6.21 -0.01 4.82
C CYS A 10 -5.00 -0.95 4.88
N PRO A 11 -5.17 -2.19 5.40
CA PRO A 11 -4.08 -3.14 5.37
C PRO A 11 -3.82 -3.52 3.91
N GLN A 12 -2.57 -3.40 3.47
CA GLN A 12 -2.15 -4.02 2.22
C GLN A 12 -1.16 -5.12 2.54
N GLN A 13 -1.13 -6.14 1.69
CA GLN A 13 -0.14 -7.20 1.80
C GLN A 13 0.71 -7.20 0.55
N GLY A 14 2.00 -7.32 0.81
CA GLY A 14 3.04 -6.94 -0.09
C GLY A 14 3.22 -7.87 -1.27
N THR A 15 4.43 -7.84 -1.80
CA THR A 15 4.82 -8.70 -2.91
C THR A 15 6.14 -9.39 -2.59
N SER A 16 6.48 -10.40 -3.38
CA SER A 16 7.73 -11.11 -3.21
C SER A 16 8.49 -11.10 -4.53
N SER A 17 9.77 -10.83 -4.45
CA SER A 17 10.70 -10.89 -5.58
C SER A 17 11.68 -12.06 -5.41
N PRO A 18 12.18 -12.66 -6.50
CA PRO A 18 13.12 -13.77 -6.44
C PRO A 18 14.41 -13.47 -5.65
N LEU A 19 15.01 -12.29 -5.85
CA LEU A 19 16.32 -11.97 -5.29
C LEU A 19 16.25 -11.15 -3.99
N LEU A 20 15.25 -10.26 -3.84
CA LEU A 20 15.07 -9.49 -2.61
C LEU A 20 14.11 -10.15 -1.61
N GLY A 21 13.30 -11.12 -2.01
CA GLY A 21 12.33 -11.76 -1.12
C GLY A 21 11.08 -10.90 -0.90
N SER A 22 10.44 -11.07 0.26
CA SER A 22 9.17 -10.42 0.60
C SER A 22 9.35 -8.96 1.00
N MET A 23 8.54 -8.09 0.41
CA MET A 23 8.45 -6.67 0.72
C MET A 23 7.02 -6.38 1.13
N ASN A 24 6.82 -5.86 2.33
CA ASN A 24 5.52 -5.42 2.84
C ASN A 24 5.13 -4.07 2.23
N VAL A 25 3.83 -3.83 2.12
CA VAL A 25 3.26 -2.55 1.72
C VAL A 25 2.12 -2.19 2.65
N GLU A 26 2.01 -0.92 3.03
CA GLU A 26 0.87 -0.41 3.78
C GLU A 26 0.41 0.92 3.21
N VAL A 27 -0.91 1.12 3.19
CA VAL A 27 -1.52 2.44 3.02
C VAL A 27 -1.79 3.00 4.42
N THR A 28 -0.87 3.83 4.91
CA THR A 28 -0.97 4.43 6.23
C THR A 28 -1.90 5.64 6.13
N VAL A 29 -3.06 5.56 6.79
CA VAL A 29 -3.96 6.72 6.95
C VAL A 29 -3.31 7.75 7.89
N THR A 30 -3.14 8.97 7.41
CA THR A 30 -2.52 10.09 8.14
C THR A 30 -3.55 11.09 8.65
N GLY A 31 -4.79 11.01 8.15
CA GLY A 31 -5.90 11.84 8.59
C GLY A 31 -7.20 11.36 7.98
N ASN A 32 -8.29 11.52 8.73
CA ASN A 32 -9.63 11.18 8.28
C ASN A 32 -10.69 12.02 9.01
N ARG A 33 -11.81 12.28 8.33
CA ARG A 33 -13.05 12.80 8.91
C ARG A 33 -14.22 12.38 8.04
N GLY A 34 -15.43 12.31 8.57
CA GLY A 34 -16.59 11.97 7.77
C GLY A 34 -17.83 11.75 8.59
N TRP A 35 -18.93 11.48 7.88
CA TRP A 35 -20.23 11.21 8.46
C TRP A 35 -21.00 10.16 7.65
N ALA A 36 -22.00 9.56 8.29
CA ALA A 36 -22.96 8.68 7.64
C ALA A 36 -24.37 8.99 8.18
N ASP A 37 -25.36 8.98 7.28
CA ASP A 37 -26.78 9.03 7.61
C ASP A 37 -27.35 7.62 7.49
N GLU A 38 -27.75 7.07 8.64
CA GLU A 38 -28.24 5.69 8.76
C GLU A 38 -29.57 5.45 8.02
N THR A 39 -30.41 6.48 7.89
CA THR A 39 -31.73 6.39 7.27
C THR A 39 -31.63 6.41 5.75
N SER A 40 -30.90 7.39 5.20
CA SER A 40 -30.74 7.55 3.74
C SER A 40 -29.58 6.71 3.17
N LYS A 41 -28.76 6.13 4.05
CA LYS A 41 -27.52 5.42 3.71
C LYS A 41 -26.54 6.29 2.92
N GLU A 42 -26.61 7.60 3.15
CA GLU A 42 -25.64 8.57 2.64
C GLU A 42 -24.38 8.52 3.49
N LEU A 43 -23.23 8.75 2.85
CA LEU A 43 -21.95 8.86 3.53
C LEU A 43 -21.02 9.77 2.75
N ALA A 44 -20.11 10.42 3.47
CA ALA A 44 -19.00 11.15 2.91
C ALA A 44 -17.83 11.14 3.89
N ALA A 45 -16.61 11.04 3.37
CA ALA A 45 -15.41 11.16 4.17
C ALA A 45 -14.31 11.89 3.40
N ASP A 46 -13.43 12.56 4.13
CA ASP A 46 -12.14 13.01 3.64
C ASP A 46 -11.07 12.15 4.28
N MET A 47 -10.05 11.79 3.51
CA MET A 47 -8.87 11.11 4.04
C MET A 47 -7.59 11.58 3.38
N SER A 48 -6.49 11.35 4.09
CA SER A 48 -5.13 11.47 3.59
C SER A 48 -4.37 10.20 3.94
N VAL A 49 -3.53 9.72 3.01
CA VAL A 49 -2.73 8.50 3.20
C VAL A 49 -1.32 8.68 2.67
N VAL A 50 -0.41 7.80 3.11
CA VAL A 50 0.87 7.59 2.44
C VAL A 50 1.07 6.11 2.17
N GLY A 51 1.78 5.78 1.10
CA GLY A 51 2.27 4.42 0.87
C GLY A 51 3.53 4.19 1.69
N LYS A 52 3.71 2.99 2.24
CA LYS A 52 4.93 2.57 2.93
C LYS A 52 5.39 1.23 2.39
N ILE A 53 6.69 1.07 2.10
CA ILE A 53 7.32 -0.21 1.69
C ILE A 53 8.51 -0.53 2.60
N TRP A 54 8.62 -1.78 3.05
CA TRP A 54 9.79 -2.28 3.78
C TRP A 54 10.01 -3.77 3.56
N PHE A 55 11.20 -4.27 3.87
CA PHE A 55 11.51 -5.69 3.78
C PHE A 55 10.85 -6.47 4.92
N SER A 56 10.10 -7.53 4.59
CA SER A 56 9.52 -8.44 5.58
C SER A 56 10.63 -9.24 6.30
N PRO A 57 10.35 -9.85 7.47
CA PRO A 57 11.34 -10.62 8.22
C PRO A 57 12.14 -11.64 7.39
N SER A 58 11.52 -12.44 6.51
CA SER A 58 12.22 -13.43 5.69
C SER A 58 13.13 -12.83 4.61
N ALA A 59 12.88 -11.60 4.17
CA ALA A 59 13.71 -10.95 3.16
C ALA A 59 15.11 -10.65 3.71
N HIS A 60 15.23 -10.42 5.03
CA HIS A 60 16.53 -10.21 5.69
C HIS A 60 17.47 -11.40 5.55
N ASP A 61 16.98 -12.58 5.18
CA ASP A 61 17.83 -13.74 4.91
C ASP A 61 18.40 -13.82 3.49
N ARG A 62 17.88 -12.99 2.57
CA ARG A 62 18.28 -12.97 1.17
C ARG A 62 19.66 -12.34 1.00
N LYS A 63 20.46 -12.94 0.11
CA LYS A 63 21.86 -12.55 -0.14
C LYS A 63 22.01 -11.04 -0.40
N PHE A 64 21.21 -10.49 -1.31
CA PHE A 64 21.30 -9.07 -1.66
C PHE A 64 20.78 -8.15 -0.57
N VAL A 65 19.68 -8.50 0.10
CA VAL A 65 19.17 -7.73 1.25
C VAL A 65 20.20 -7.68 2.38
N LYS A 66 20.85 -8.81 2.70
CA LYS A 66 21.97 -8.87 3.67
C LYS A 66 23.11 -7.95 3.25
N LEU A 67 23.56 -8.06 2.00
CA LEU A 67 24.64 -7.21 1.45
C LEU A 67 24.32 -5.72 1.59
N PHE A 68 23.11 -5.30 1.16
CA PHE A 68 22.69 -3.90 1.25
C PHE A 68 22.58 -3.45 2.71
N LYS A 69 21.95 -4.26 3.58
CA LYS A 69 21.81 -3.94 5.01
C LYS A 69 23.17 -3.76 5.68
N GLU A 70 24.12 -4.66 5.44
CA GLU A 70 25.49 -4.56 5.96
C GLU A 70 26.21 -3.29 5.45
N HIS A 71 26.11 -3.00 4.15
CA HIS A 71 26.69 -1.79 3.57
C HIS A 71 26.09 -0.51 4.18
N PHE A 72 24.77 -0.43 4.31
CA PHE A 72 24.08 0.74 4.84
C PHE A 72 24.39 0.94 6.32
N ASN A 73 24.37 -0.13 7.13
CA ASN A 73 24.75 -0.08 8.53
C ASN A 73 26.19 0.38 8.73
N LYS A 74 27.14 -0.11 7.92
CA LYS A 74 28.55 0.30 7.98
C LYS A 74 28.74 1.80 7.76
N HIS A 75 27.88 2.43 6.96
CA HIS A 75 27.93 3.85 6.64
C HIS A 75 26.91 4.70 7.41
N ASN A 76 26.22 4.11 8.40
CA ASN A 76 25.18 4.78 9.18
C ASN A 76 24.07 5.40 8.30
N LEU A 77 23.66 4.67 7.27
CA LEU A 77 22.59 5.03 6.35
C LEU A 77 21.28 4.31 6.73
N PRO A 78 20.12 4.98 6.60
CA PRO A 78 18.82 4.36 6.86
C PRO A 78 18.52 3.25 5.85
N PHE A 79 17.97 2.14 6.33
CA PHE A 79 17.61 0.98 5.52
C PHE A 79 16.17 0.56 5.86
N PRO A 80 15.33 0.23 4.87
CA PRO A 80 13.92 -0.07 5.10
C PRO A 80 13.71 -1.49 5.64
N SER A 81 14.19 -1.72 6.87
CA SER A 81 14.15 -3.03 7.55
C SER A 81 12.81 -3.38 8.16
N ASP A 82 11.99 -2.37 8.41
CA ASP A 82 10.75 -2.44 9.18
C ASP A 82 9.87 -1.23 8.84
N LYS A 83 8.67 -1.19 9.41
CA LYS A 83 7.66 -0.16 9.16
C LYS A 83 8.08 1.25 9.58
N ASP A 84 8.88 1.38 10.64
CA ASP A 84 9.33 2.68 11.14
C ASP A 84 10.40 3.30 10.24
N HIS A 85 11.18 2.45 9.56
CA HIS A 85 12.18 2.85 8.56
C HIS A 85 11.72 2.70 7.12
N ALA A 86 10.42 2.52 6.88
CA ALA A 86 9.86 2.25 5.57
C ALA A 86 10.13 3.37 4.54
N ILE A 87 10.20 2.97 3.28
CA ILE A 87 10.18 3.90 2.14
C ILE A 87 8.79 4.52 2.10
N VAL A 88 8.71 5.85 2.22
CA VAL A 88 7.45 6.59 2.19
C VAL A 88 7.17 7.09 0.78
N ILE A 89 5.98 6.81 0.28
CA ILE A 89 5.49 7.22 -1.03
C ILE A 89 4.37 8.22 -0.84
N LYS A 90 4.52 9.39 -1.45
CA LYS A 90 3.53 10.46 -1.35
C LYS A 90 2.28 10.09 -2.12
N THR A 91 1.14 10.62 -1.68
CA THR A 91 -0.11 10.49 -2.42
C THR A 91 -0.85 11.82 -2.45
N TYR A 92 -1.68 11.99 -3.47
CA TYR A 92 -2.41 13.24 -3.71
C TYR A 92 -3.80 12.98 -4.27
N ASN A 93 -4.64 14.00 -4.18
CA ASN A 93 -5.89 14.09 -4.88
C ASN A 93 -5.66 14.01 -6.41
N PRO A 94 -6.36 13.10 -7.13
CA PRO A 94 -6.23 12.99 -8.58
C PRO A 94 -6.59 14.26 -9.35
N GLU A 95 -7.52 15.06 -8.84
CA GLU A 95 -8.05 16.24 -9.51
C GLU A 95 -7.29 17.53 -9.14
N ILE A 96 -6.62 17.54 -7.99
CA ILE A 96 -5.93 18.71 -7.45
C ILE A 96 -4.46 18.35 -7.16
N PRO A 97 -3.53 18.73 -8.04
CA PRO A 97 -2.11 18.45 -7.86
C PRO A 97 -1.57 18.96 -6.51
N GLY A 98 -0.90 18.08 -5.76
CA GLY A 98 -0.26 18.43 -4.49
C GLY A 98 -1.20 18.48 -3.28
N GLU A 99 -2.51 18.32 -3.46
CA GLU A 99 -3.47 18.25 -2.35
C GLU A 99 -3.43 16.86 -1.71
N PRO A 100 -3.03 16.70 -0.43
CA PRO A 100 -2.95 15.39 0.23
C PRO A 100 -4.31 14.83 0.68
N ILE A 101 -5.37 15.64 0.65
CA ILE A 101 -6.72 15.23 1.05
C ILE A 101 -7.54 14.84 -0.18
N PHE A 102 -8.06 13.62 -0.19
CA PHE A 102 -8.93 13.13 -1.26
C PHE A 102 -10.29 12.67 -0.70
N PRO A 103 -11.38 13.02 -1.38
CA PRO A 103 -12.73 12.74 -0.92
C PRO A 103 -13.14 11.29 -1.23
N LEU A 104 -13.81 10.66 -0.28
CA LEU A 104 -14.60 9.47 -0.47
C LEU A 104 -16.05 9.90 -0.71
N THR A 105 -16.56 9.57 -1.88
CA THR A 105 -17.90 9.97 -2.33
C THR A 105 -18.82 8.76 -2.48
N LYS A 106 -20.13 8.96 -2.32
CA LYS A 106 -21.11 7.88 -2.43
C LYS A 106 -21.16 7.30 -3.85
N GLY A 107 -21.37 5.99 -3.92
CA GLY A 107 -21.50 5.25 -5.16
C GLY A 107 -20.19 4.64 -5.63
N SER A 108 -20.26 3.90 -6.72
CA SER A 108 -19.11 3.28 -7.38
C SER A 108 -18.31 4.30 -8.17
N SER A 109 -17.01 4.07 -8.32
CA SER A 109 -16.23 4.75 -9.38
C SER A 109 -16.87 4.49 -10.75
N THR A 110 -16.81 5.52 -11.60
CA THR A 110 -17.28 5.48 -13.00
C THR A 110 -16.13 5.47 -14.00
N ASP A 111 -14.88 5.44 -13.53
CA ASP A 111 -13.68 5.57 -14.38
C ASP A 111 -13.45 4.33 -15.24
N PHE A 112 -13.90 3.17 -14.74
CA PHE A 112 -13.89 1.89 -15.43
C PHE A 112 -15.07 1.06 -14.93
N PRO A 113 -15.60 0.12 -15.73
CA PRO A 113 -16.68 -0.74 -15.26
C PRO A 113 -16.17 -1.58 -14.08
N ILE A 114 -16.96 -1.95 -13.08
CA ILE A 114 -16.42 -2.74 -11.95
C ILE A 114 -16.48 -4.24 -12.28
N PRO A 115 -15.40 -5.03 -12.13
CA PRO A 115 -15.44 -6.46 -12.39
C PRO A 115 -16.40 -7.17 -11.44
N ASP A 116 -17.21 -8.11 -11.95
CA ASP A 116 -18.22 -8.81 -11.14
C ASP A 116 -17.64 -9.53 -9.92
N PHE A 117 -16.41 -10.05 -10.03
CA PHE A 117 -15.73 -10.74 -8.93
C PHE A 117 -15.32 -9.81 -7.77
N ALA A 118 -15.32 -8.49 -7.97
CA ALA A 118 -14.95 -7.48 -6.98
C ALA A 118 -16.18 -6.75 -6.39
N ARG A 119 -17.40 -7.18 -6.76
CA ARG A 119 -18.65 -6.56 -6.30
C ARG A 119 -19.15 -7.24 -5.04
N HIS A 120 -19.56 -6.42 -4.07
CA HIS A 120 -20.12 -6.87 -2.80
C HIS A 120 -21.52 -6.28 -2.55
N ASP A 121 -22.24 -5.93 -3.63
CA ASP A 121 -23.56 -5.28 -3.61
C ASP A 121 -24.59 -5.99 -2.71
N HIS A 122 -24.48 -7.31 -2.55
CA HIS A 122 -25.43 -8.15 -1.82
C HIS A 122 -25.25 -8.12 -0.29
N ILE A 123 -24.09 -7.67 0.21
CA ILE A 123 -23.75 -7.63 1.64
C ILE A 123 -23.46 -6.21 2.15
N ALA A 124 -23.24 -5.25 1.25
CA ALA A 124 -22.91 -3.88 1.62
C ALA A 124 -24.15 -3.12 2.13
N TRP A 125 -23.99 -2.41 3.24
CA TRP A 125 -24.97 -1.43 3.71
C TRP A 125 -24.99 -0.19 2.81
N SER A 126 -23.80 0.32 2.46
CA SER A 126 -23.61 1.41 1.51
C SER A 126 -22.28 1.24 0.76
N LEU A 127 -22.13 2.00 -0.33
CA LEU A 127 -20.96 2.00 -1.20
C LEU A 127 -20.44 3.42 -1.31
N GLY A 128 -19.13 3.57 -1.16
CA GLY A 128 -18.43 4.77 -1.60
C GLY A 128 -17.19 4.43 -2.39
N HIS A 129 -16.60 5.43 -3.03
CA HIS A 129 -15.35 5.27 -3.75
C HIS A 129 -14.44 6.48 -3.52
N LEU A 130 -13.15 6.24 -3.73
CA LEU A 130 -12.12 7.27 -3.76
C LEU A 130 -11.06 6.90 -4.78
N GLY A 131 -10.43 7.93 -5.35
CA GLY A 131 -9.25 7.81 -6.19
C GLY A 131 -8.07 8.50 -5.52
N VAL A 132 -6.88 7.92 -5.63
CA VAL A 132 -5.64 8.47 -5.08
C VAL A 132 -4.55 8.41 -6.12
N ARG A 133 -3.95 9.56 -6.39
CA ARG A 133 -2.80 9.66 -7.26
C ARG A 133 -1.54 9.31 -6.47
N ILE A 134 -0.79 8.35 -6.98
CA ILE A 134 0.52 7.99 -6.47
C ILE A 134 1.54 9.05 -6.89
N GLY A 135 2.36 9.48 -5.95
CA GLY A 135 3.45 10.42 -6.14
C GLY A 135 4.82 9.75 -6.05
N SER A 136 5.86 10.58 -6.03
CA SER A 136 7.24 10.16 -5.79
C SER A 136 7.47 9.70 -4.34
N ILE A 137 8.61 9.06 -4.12
CA ILE A 137 9.17 8.80 -2.80
C ILE A 137 9.41 10.13 -2.06
N ASP A 138 9.21 10.13 -0.74
CA ASP A 138 9.67 11.22 0.12
C ASP A 138 11.18 11.09 0.34
N PRO A 139 11.99 12.02 -0.19
CA PRO A 139 13.44 11.85 -0.17
C PRO A 139 14.00 11.92 1.25
N THR A 140 14.99 11.07 1.50
CA THR A 140 15.73 11.04 2.77
C THR A 140 16.79 12.14 2.83
N GLY A 141 17.10 12.78 1.71
CA GLY A 141 18.17 13.78 1.58
C GLY A 141 19.56 13.15 1.38
N ASN A 142 19.62 11.85 1.09
CA ASN A 142 20.84 11.13 0.78
C ASN A 142 20.69 10.40 -0.55
N ASP A 143 21.41 10.85 -1.58
CA ASP A 143 21.28 10.33 -2.95
C ASP A 143 21.45 8.80 -3.05
N LYS A 144 22.37 8.21 -2.28
CA LYS A 144 22.57 6.75 -2.28
C LYS A 144 21.33 6.02 -1.75
N VAL A 145 20.77 6.50 -0.64
CA VAL A 145 19.55 5.94 -0.05
C VAL A 145 18.35 6.17 -0.96
N ASP A 146 18.22 7.36 -1.54
CA ASP A 146 17.07 7.71 -2.38
C ASP A 146 17.07 6.89 -3.68
N GLU A 147 18.24 6.64 -4.27
CA GLU A 147 18.38 5.73 -5.41
C GLU A 147 18.11 4.27 -5.04
N PHE A 148 18.51 3.83 -3.85
CA PHE A 148 18.18 2.49 -3.36
C PHE A 148 16.67 2.33 -3.13
N ASN A 149 16.03 3.33 -2.52
CA ASN A 149 14.60 3.34 -2.30
C ASN A 149 13.84 3.29 -3.65
N GLN A 150 14.34 4.01 -4.67
CA GLN A 150 13.80 3.91 -6.02
C GLN A 150 14.00 2.53 -6.64
N LEU A 151 15.17 1.90 -6.47
CA LEU A 151 15.40 0.50 -6.89
C LEU A 151 14.38 -0.46 -6.28
N VAL A 152 14.14 -0.35 -4.97
CA VAL A 152 13.17 -1.19 -4.26
C VAL A 152 11.74 -0.93 -4.77
N LEU A 153 11.35 0.34 -4.95
CA LEU A 153 10.04 0.71 -5.50
C LEU A 153 9.85 0.19 -6.93
N ASP A 154 10.88 0.25 -7.78
CA ASP A 154 10.83 -0.24 -9.15
C ASP A 154 10.59 -1.75 -9.19
N ILE A 155 11.34 -2.52 -8.40
CA ILE A 155 11.17 -3.98 -8.30
C ILE A 155 9.80 -4.32 -7.72
N PHE A 156 9.36 -3.59 -6.69
CA PHE A 156 8.02 -3.72 -6.14
C PHE A 156 6.95 -3.46 -7.21
N ASN A 157 7.10 -2.43 -8.04
CA ASN A 157 6.16 -2.10 -9.11
C ASN A 157 6.09 -3.17 -10.18
N ILE A 158 7.22 -3.79 -10.58
CA ILE A 158 7.19 -4.94 -11.49
C ILE A 158 6.36 -6.07 -10.85
N ALA A 159 6.63 -6.36 -9.58
CA ALA A 159 5.98 -7.44 -8.84
C ALA A 159 4.50 -7.18 -8.48
N SER A 160 4.01 -5.94 -8.59
CA SER A 160 2.65 -5.53 -8.21
C SER A 160 1.84 -4.95 -9.36
N GLY A 161 2.35 -5.00 -10.60
CA GLY A 161 1.62 -4.49 -11.77
C GLY A 161 1.57 -2.96 -11.82
N ASN A 162 2.65 -2.31 -11.42
CA ASN A 162 2.82 -0.85 -11.33
C ASN A 162 1.88 -0.17 -10.32
N MET A 163 1.45 -0.88 -9.28
CA MET A 163 0.49 -0.35 -8.29
C MET A 163 0.92 1.00 -7.70
N LEU A 164 2.22 1.17 -7.43
CA LEU A 164 2.79 2.36 -6.80
C LEU A 164 3.67 3.17 -7.76
N LYS A 165 3.39 3.08 -9.07
CA LYS A 165 4.11 3.88 -10.06
C LYS A 165 3.62 5.34 -10.00
N ASP A 166 4.56 6.27 -9.99
CA ASP A 166 4.26 7.71 -9.98
C ASP A 166 3.30 8.09 -11.12
N GLY A 167 2.29 8.89 -10.77
CA GLY A 167 1.22 9.32 -11.67
C GLY A 167 0.05 8.34 -11.83
N ASN A 168 0.17 7.08 -11.39
CA ASN A 168 -0.97 6.17 -11.40
C ASN A 168 -2.05 6.62 -10.41
N VAL A 169 -3.30 6.30 -10.72
CA VAL A 169 -4.43 6.49 -9.80
C VAL A 169 -4.88 5.13 -9.31
N LEU A 170 -4.82 4.93 -7.99
CA LEU A 170 -5.44 3.79 -7.31
C LEU A 170 -6.86 4.17 -6.91
N THR A 171 -7.82 3.40 -7.40
CA THR A 171 -9.25 3.60 -7.12
C THR A 171 -9.74 2.48 -6.21
N TRP A 172 -10.35 2.84 -5.08
CA TRP A 172 -11.01 1.90 -4.19
C TRP A 172 -12.52 2.09 -4.26
N ASN A 173 -13.23 0.97 -4.42
CA ASN A 173 -14.64 0.88 -4.05
C ASN A 173 -14.71 0.29 -2.65
N VAL A 174 -15.28 1.03 -1.71
CA VAL A 174 -15.35 0.69 -0.29
C VAL A 174 -16.78 0.27 0.03
N TRP A 175 -16.93 -1.00 0.38
CA TRP A 175 -18.21 -1.62 0.74
C TRP A 175 -18.37 -1.56 2.25
N PHE A 176 -19.27 -0.69 2.72
CA PHE A 176 -19.46 -0.44 4.14
C PHE A 176 -20.45 -1.43 4.75
N THR A 177 -20.17 -1.88 5.96
CA THR A 177 -21.19 -2.42 6.87
C THR A 177 -21.97 -1.25 7.50
N ALA A 178 -23.11 -1.53 8.13
CA ALA A 178 -23.88 -0.50 8.81
C ALA A 178 -23.05 0.10 9.97
N PRO A 179 -23.21 1.40 10.27
CA PRO A 179 -22.64 1.99 11.47
C PRO A 179 -23.12 1.29 12.75
N GLU A 180 -22.24 1.22 13.74
CA GLU A 180 -22.53 0.66 15.06
C GLU A 180 -22.13 1.65 16.16
N LEU A 181 -22.66 1.45 17.37
CA LEU A 181 -22.22 2.21 18.53
C LEU A 181 -20.74 1.90 18.82
N VAL A 182 -19.94 2.94 19.01
CA VAL A 182 -18.50 2.77 19.23
C VAL A 182 -18.22 2.25 20.64
N ASP A 183 -17.73 1.01 20.71
CA ASP A 183 -16.97 0.52 21.84
C ASP A 183 -15.51 1.00 21.70
N LYS A 184 -15.07 1.83 22.65
CA LYS A 184 -13.74 2.45 22.62
C LYS A 184 -12.62 1.44 22.84
N ASP A 185 -12.86 0.42 23.66
CA ASP A 185 -11.86 -0.60 23.95
C ASP A 185 -11.71 -1.55 22.77
N GLU A 186 -12.84 -1.97 22.17
CA GLU A 186 -12.82 -2.73 20.91
C GLU A 186 -12.11 -1.95 19.81
N TRP A 187 -12.49 -0.69 19.59
CA TRP A 187 -11.89 0.17 18.59
C TRP A 187 -10.39 0.32 18.80
N GLN A 188 -9.94 0.62 20.02
CA GLN A 188 -8.52 0.82 20.32
C GLN A 188 -7.73 -0.48 20.13
N ASN A 189 -8.27 -1.60 20.59
CA ASN A 189 -7.62 -2.91 20.43
C ASN A 189 -7.53 -3.31 18.96
N HIS A 190 -8.58 -3.08 18.18
CA HIS A 190 -8.60 -3.32 16.73
C HIS A 190 -7.57 -2.43 16.01
N ALA A 191 -7.54 -1.13 16.33
CA ALA A 191 -6.58 -0.20 15.74
C ALA A 191 -5.13 -0.56 16.07
N ASN A 192 -4.83 -0.91 17.33
CA ASN A 192 -3.51 -1.33 17.77
C ASN A 192 -3.09 -2.63 17.08
N LYS A 193 -4.00 -3.62 17.01
CA LYS A 193 -3.74 -4.88 16.31
C LYS A 193 -3.25 -4.59 14.90
N TRP A 194 -3.96 -3.78 14.11
CA TRP A 194 -3.55 -3.53 12.73
C TRP A 194 -2.28 -2.69 12.62
N ARG A 195 -2.14 -1.67 13.48
CA ARG A 195 -0.96 -0.82 13.53
C ARG A 195 0.33 -1.64 13.76
N ASP A 196 0.24 -2.69 14.57
CA ASP A 196 1.36 -3.55 14.95
C ASP A 196 1.43 -4.86 14.13
N SER A 197 0.39 -5.20 13.36
CA SER A 197 0.27 -6.52 12.71
C SER A 197 1.14 -6.74 11.47
N ILE A 198 1.55 -5.69 10.77
CA ILE A 198 2.28 -5.82 9.50
C ILE A 198 3.79 -5.90 9.76
N ASP A 199 4.20 -6.87 10.57
CA ASP A 199 5.62 -7.24 10.68
C ASP A 199 5.79 -8.76 10.55
N VAL A 200 5.05 -9.31 9.59
CA VAL A 200 5.07 -10.71 9.20
C VAL A 200 5.39 -10.80 7.71
N ASP A 201 5.82 -11.99 7.27
CA ASP A 201 5.92 -12.27 5.84
C ASP A 201 4.55 -12.26 5.17
N ASN A 202 4.51 -12.08 3.85
CA ASN A 202 3.28 -12.08 3.05
C ASN A 202 2.44 -13.36 3.29
N CYS A 203 1.53 -13.33 4.26
CA CYS A 203 0.60 -14.39 4.59
C CYS A 203 -0.77 -13.78 4.89
N SER A 204 -1.82 -14.19 4.18
CA SER A 204 -3.15 -13.62 4.46
C SER A 204 -3.62 -14.08 5.85
N PRO A 205 -4.20 -13.17 6.66
CA PRO A 205 -4.61 -13.48 8.03
C PRO A 205 -5.65 -14.62 8.09
N ASP A 206 -6.37 -14.85 6.99
CA ASP A 206 -7.47 -15.83 6.89
C ASP A 206 -7.16 -17.03 5.96
N GLY A 207 -5.90 -17.23 5.56
CA GLY A 207 -5.48 -18.36 4.70
C GLY A 207 -4.82 -17.94 3.38
N PRO A 208 -4.75 -18.80 2.33
CA PRO A 208 -4.19 -18.41 1.04
C PRO A 208 -5.11 -17.32 0.46
N GLY A 209 -4.62 -16.08 0.42
CA GLY A 209 -5.39 -14.94 -0.09
C GLY A 209 -5.85 -15.14 -1.55
N THR A 210 -6.54 -14.15 -2.09
CA THR A 210 -7.01 -14.22 -3.48
C THR A 210 -5.87 -14.03 -4.48
N ILE A 211 -5.94 -14.72 -5.62
CA ILE A 211 -5.02 -14.50 -6.73
C ILE A 211 -5.27 -13.11 -7.32
N ALA A 212 -4.21 -12.30 -7.46
CA ALA A 212 -4.26 -11.02 -8.15
C ALA A 212 -4.66 -11.22 -9.63
N ARG A 213 -5.56 -10.37 -10.13
CA ARG A 213 -6.13 -10.51 -11.47
C ARG A 213 -6.15 -9.18 -12.21
N HIS A 214 -6.05 -9.26 -13.52
CA HIS A 214 -6.40 -8.15 -14.39
C HIS A 214 -7.91 -7.89 -14.36
N TYR A 215 -8.29 -6.80 -15.01
CA TYR A 215 -9.66 -6.35 -15.15
C TYR A 215 -10.61 -7.43 -15.70
N ASP A 216 -10.13 -8.20 -16.67
CA ASP A 216 -10.86 -9.30 -17.31
C ASP A 216 -10.90 -10.59 -16.47
N GLY A 217 -10.34 -10.57 -15.26
CA GLY A 217 -10.25 -11.72 -14.36
C GLY A 217 -9.08 -12.66 -14.64
N THR A 218 -8.26 -12.41 -15.67
CA THR A 218 -7.07 -13.23 -15.92
C THR A 218 -6.04 -13.07 -14.80
N PRO A 219 -5.36 -14.15 -14.35
CA PRO A 219 -4.36 -14.03 -13.29
C PRO A 219 -3.17 -13.15 -13.69
N PHE A 220 -2.79 -12.23 -12.81
CA PHE A 220 -1.57 -11.44 -12.95
C PHE A 220 -0.34 -12.31 -12.58
N LYS A 221 0.68 -12.33 -13.44
CA LYS A 221 1.86 -13.19 -13.30
C LYS A 221 3.16 -12.43 -13.62
N PRO A 222 3.78 -11.76 -12.64
CA PRO A 222 4.95 -10.89 -12.87
C PRO A 222 6.30 -11.62 -12.91
N LEU A 223 6.32 -12.95 -12.80
CA LEU A 223 7.56 -13.70 -12.54
C LEU A 223 8.56 -13.58 -13.69
N GLU A 224 8.10 -13.57 -14.94
CA GLU A 224 8.98 -13.49 -16.10
C GLU A 224 9.69 -12.14 -16.15
N GLU A 225 8.94 -11.05 -16.00
CA GLU A 225 9.47 -9.69 -15.95
C GLU A 225 10.43 -9.51 -14.78
N LEU A 226 10.11 -10.04 -13.60
CA LEU A 226 11.00 -9.99 -12.44
C LEU A 226 12.32 -10.69 -12.72
N LEU A 227 12.31 -11.89 -13.30
CA LEU A 227 13.53 -12.63 -13.62
C LEU A 227 14.42 -11.90 -14.63
N MET A 228 13.84 -11.12 -15.54
CA MET A 228 14.58 -10.35 -16.55
C MET A 228 15.14 -9.03 -16.01
N GLU A 229 14.38 -8.31 -15.18
CA GLU A 229 14.68 -6.93 -14.79
C GLU A 229 15.35 -6.80 -13.43
N GLU A 230 15.10 -7.72 -12.49
CA GLU A 230 15.54 -7.58 -11.10
C GLU A 230 17.08 -7.62 -10.97
N LEU A 231 17.72 -8.65 -11.51
CA LEU A 231 19.17 -8.82 -11.38
C LEU A 231 19.98 -7.68 -12.02
N PRO A 232 19.70 -7.24 -13.28
CA PRO A 232 20.43 -6.14 -13.88
C PRO A 232 20.35 -4.84 -13.07
N ARG A 233 19.17 -4.53 -12.51
CA ARG A 233 18.97 -3.33 -11.69
C ARG A 233 19.75 -3.38 -10.37
N ILE A 234 19.74 -4.53 -9.70
CA ILE A 234 20.53 -4.78 -8.49
C ILE A 234 22.02 -4.61 -8.78
N LEU A 235 22.53 -5.22 -9.85
CA LEU A 235 23.94 -5.15 -10.21
C LEU A 235 24.37 -3.73 -10.61
N ALA A 236 23.54 -3.00 -11.36
CA ALA A 236 23.82 -1.61 -11.73
C ALA A 236 23.94 -0.70 -10.50
N TYR A 237 23.08 -0.90 -9.50
CA TYR A 237 23.16 -0.18 -8.23
C TYR A 237 24.44 -0.52 -7.45
N ILE A 238 24.78 -1.81 -7.37
CA ILE A 238 26.02 -2.29 -6.72
C ILE A 238 27.26 -1.68 -7.37
N GLU A 239 27.34 -1.72 -8.70
CA GLU A 239 28.47 -1.17 -9.48
C GLU A 239 28.60 0.34 -9.26
N LYS A 240 27.48 1.08 -9.37
CA LYS A 240 27.46 2.54 -9.21
C LYS A 240 27.93 2.98 -7.83
N HIS A 241 27.57 2.24 -6.77
CA HIS A 241 27.81 2.63 -5.38
C HIS A 241 29.00 1.92 -4.71
N GLY A 242 29.70 1.04 -5.45
CA GLY A 242 30.88 0.31 -4.97
C GLY A 242 30.57 -0.60 -3.78
N ILE A 243 29.49 -1.39 -3.87
CA ILE A 243 29.02 -2.31 -2.82
C ILE A 243 29.70 -3.68 -2.94
#